data_AF-A0A7Y2NLK1-F1
#
_entry.id   AF-A0A7Y2NLK1-F1
#
_cell.length_a   1.000
_cell.length_b   1.000
_cell.length_c   1.000
_cell.angle_alpha   90.00
_cell.angle_beta   90.00
_cell.angle_gamma   90.00
#
_symmetry.space_group_name_H-M   'P 1'
#
loop_
_entity.id
_entity.type
_entity.pdbx_description
1 polymer ?
#
loop_
_entity_poly.entity_id
_entity_poly.type
_entity_poly.pdbx_seq_one_letter_code
_entity_poly.pdbx_strand_id
1 'polypeptide(L)'
;MSDDKNIKEIQIEDQNIIENIELNIWEALIPVLALVGLLAYNIFFSDGELLGEYSNQYILLIGGGVAAIVGFFNKVGVKRMMTEIWENWKSIFIPVMILFLVGALAGTWLVSGVIPAMVYYGLQ
;
A
#
# COMPACT_ATOMS: atom_id res chain seq x y z
N MET A 1 -18.74 -30.58 -0.19
CA MET A 1 -17.96 -31.13 -1.33
C MET A 1 -18.73 -30.81 -2.62
N SER A 2 -18.75 -29.54 -3.02
CA SER A 2 -19.34 -29.04 -4.26
C SER A 2 -18.96 -27.57 -4.47
N ASP A 3 -17.68 -27.21 -4.55
CA ASP A 3 -17.26 -25.81 -4.85
C ASP A 3 -16.04 -25.72 -5.79
N ASP A 4 -15.70 -26.77 -6.55
CA ASP A 4 -14.49 -26.81 -7.40
C ASP A 4 -14.77 -26.60 -8.91
N LYS A 5 -15.88 -25.95 -9.29
CA LYS A 5 -16.27 -25.88 -10.72
C LYS A 5 -16.08 -24.54 -11.44
N ASN A 6 -15.65 -23.48 -10.78
CA ASN A 6 -15.66 -22.14 -11.40
C ASN A 6 -14.34 -21.34 -11.29
N ILE A 7 -13.21 -22.02 -11.16
CA ILE A 7 -11.90 -21.35 -11.10
C ILE A 7 -11.21 -21.49 -12.45
N LYS A 8 -11.11 -20.39 -13.21
CA LYS A 8 -10.22 -20.30 -14.36
C LYS A 8 -8.94 -19.60 -13.92
N GLU A 9 -7.87 -20.37 -13.80
CA GLU A 9 -6.53 -19.85 -13.57
C GLU A 9 -5.98 -19.37 -14.91
N ILE A 10 -6.02 -18.05 -15.15
CA ILE A 10 -5.42 -17.45 -16.33
C ILE A 10 -4.03 -16.94 -15.91
N GLN A 11 -2.99 -17.67 -16.31
CA GLN A 11 -1.61 -17.23 -16.12
C GLN A 11 -1.26 -16.22 -17.21
N ILE A 12 -1.23 -14.94 -16.86
CA ILE A 12 -0.55 -13.89 -17.64
C ILE A 12 0.63 -13.42 -16.80
N GLU A 13 1.81 -13.37 -17.43
CA GLU A 13 3.12 -12.93 -16.91
C GLU A 13 3.05 -12.24 -15.52
N ASP A 14 3.54 -12.94 -14.49
CA ASP A 14 3.81 -12.44 -13.13
C ASP A 14 2.67 -11.84 -12.28
N GLN A 15 1.39 -12.06 -12.61
CA GLN A 15 0.27 -11.67 -11.73
C GLN A 15 -0.80 -12.77 -11.64
N ASN A 16 -0.95 -13.39 -10.46
CA ASN A 16 -2.11 -14.22 -10.15
C ASN A 16 -3.32 -13.31 -9.87
N ILE A 17 -4.03 -12.88 -10.92
CA ILE A 17 -5.28 -12.15 -10.74
C ILE A 17 -6.37 -13.15 -10.42
N ILE A 18 -6.67 -13.30 -9.13
CA ILE A 18 -7.74 -14.19 -8.69
C ILE A 18 -9.08 -13.48 -8.89
N GLU A 19 -9.68 -13.63 -10.06
CA GLU A 19 -10.95 -13.02 -10.45
C GLU A 19 -12.09 -13.56 -9.56
N ASN A 20 -12.58 -12.73 -8.64
CA ASN A 20 -13.74 -13.04 -7.80
C ASN A 20 -14.96 -12.32 -8.36
N ILE A 21 -15.89 -13.06 -8.96
CA ILE A 21 -17.09 -12.54 -9.64
C ILE A 21 -18.14 -12.01 -8.64
N GLU A 22 -17.83 -11.98 -7.33
CA GLU A 22 -18.80 -11.65 -6.28
C GLU A 22 -18.73 -10.21 -5.75
N LEU A 23 -17.76 -9.39 -6.16
CA LEU A 23 -17.65 -7.99 -5.69
C LEU A 23 -18.26 -7.01 -6.69
N ASN A 24 -19.38 -6.40 -6.31
CA ASN A 24 -19.97 -5.31 -7.07
C ASN A 24 -19.07 -4.06 -6.96
N ILE A 25 -18.83 -3.37 -8.07
CA ILE A 25 -18.01 -2.14 -8.14
C ILE A 25 -18.48 -1.08 -7.15
N TRP A 26 -19.79 -1.03 -6.89
CA TRP A 26 -20.38 -0.14 -5.89
C TRP A 26 -19.88 -0.40 -4.47
N GLU A 27 -19.64 -1.65 -4.11
CA GLU A 27 -19.18 -2.03 -2.78
C GLU A 27 -17.67 -1.83 -2.64
N ALA A 28 -16.91 -2.09 -3.71
CA ALA A 28 -15.47 -1.79 -3.77
C ALA A 28 -15.18 -0.29 -3.63
N LEU A 29 -16.12 0.57 -4.02
CA LEU A 29 -15.98 2.02 -3.93
C LEU A 29 -16.12 2.56 -2.48
N ILE A 30 -16.77 1.82 -1.59
CA ILE A 30 -17.01 2.22 -0.19
C ILE A 30 -15.70 2.51 0.55
N PRO A 31 -14.72 1.57 0.65
CA PRO A 31 -13.47 1.84 1.35
C PRO A 31 -12.65 2.95 0.68
N VAL A 32 -12.72 3.08 -0.65
CA VAL A 32 -12.02 4.12 -1.39
C VAL A 32 -12.56 5.50 -1.05
N LEU A 33 -13.89 5.69 -1.09
CA LEU A 33 -14.53 6.96 -0.75
C LEU A 33 -14.35 7.30 0.72
N ALA A 34 -14.43 6.31 1.61
CA ALA A 34 -14.17 6.51 3.03
C ALA A 34 -12.73 7.00 3.27
N LEU A 35 -11.74 6.37 2.63
CA LEU A 35 -10.34 6.77 2.73
C LEU A 35 -10.10 8.18 2.19
N VAL A 36 -10.55 8.45 0.95
CA VAL A 36 -10.37 9.76 0.30
C VAL A 36 -11.09 10.86 1.08
N GLY A 37 -12.29 10.58 1.58
CA GLY A 37 -13.06 11.52 2.41
C GLY A 37 -12.36 11.84 3.73
N LEU A 38 -11.80 10.84 4.42
CA LEU A 38 -11.05 11.03 5.66
C LEU A 38 -9.76 11.81 5.43
N LEU A 39 -9.01 11.53 4.36
CA LEU A 39 -7.80 12.28 4.00
C LEU A 39 -8.13 13.72 3.63
N ALA A 40 -9.18 13.94 2.83
CA ALA A 40 -9.63 15.29 2.50
C ALA A 40 -10.04 16.05 3.77
N TYR A 41 -10.81 15.44 4.66
CA TYR A 41 -11.20 16.06 5.92
C TYR A 41 -9.98 16.40 6.79
N ASN A 42 -9.02 15.48 6.90
CA ASN A 42 -7.78 15.69 7.63
C ASN A 42 -6.99 16.91 7.13
N ILE A 43 -6.91 17.11 5.81
CA ILE A 43 -6.20 18.25 5.21
C ILE A 43 -6.99 19.55 5.34
N PHE A 44 -8.29 19.55 5.01
CA PHE A 44 -9.09 20.78 4.95
C PHE A 44 -9.53 21.33 6.31
N PHE A 45 -9.72 20.47 7.31
CA PHE A 45 -10.30 20.86 8.60
C PHE A 45 -9.35 20.64 9.79
N SER A 46 -8.24 19.94 9.62
CA SER A 46 -7.34 19.60 10.73
C SER A 46 -5.87 19.84 10.40
N ASP A 47 -5.57 20.61 9.34
CA ASP A 47 -4.21 20.97 8.91
C ASP A 47 -3.24 19.78 8.78
N GLY A 48 -3.76 18.56 8.54
CA GLY A 48 -2.96 17.33 8.47
C GLY A 48 -2.90 16.51 9.76
N GLU A 49 -3.36 17.02 10.89
CA GLU A 49 -3.17 16.45 12.24
C GLU A 49 -4.47 16.00 12.92
N LEU A 50 -5.48 15.57 12.15
CA LEU A 50 -6.77 15.07 12.67
C LEU A 50 -6.62 14.11 13.87
N LEU A 51 -5.64 13.20 13.80
CA LEU A 51 -5.31 12.19 14.81
C LEU A 51 -3.86 12.35 15.31
N GLY A 52 -3.32 13.58 15.32
CA GLY A 52 -1.95 13.91 15.71
C GLY A 52 -0.91 13.76 14.59
N GLU A 53 0.37 13.69 14.95
CA GLU A 53 1.51 13.69 13.99
C GLU A 53 1.46 12.54 12.96
N TYR A 54 0.86 11.39 13.32
CA TYR A 54 0.76 10.22 12.44
C TYR A 54 -0.64 10.03 11.85
N SER A 55 -1.38 11.12 11.68
CA SER A 55 -2.78 11.05 11.29
C SER A 55 -3.02 10.31 9.99
N ASN A 56 -2.14 10.43 9.00
CA ASN A 56 -2.29 9.76 7.71
C ASN A 56 -2.18 8.24 7.81
N GLN A 57 -1.26 7.76 8.65
CA GLN A 57 -1.05 6.34 8.89
C GLN A 57 -2.27 5.72 9.59
N TYR A 58 -2.83 6.42 10.58
CA TYR A 58 -4.06 5.99 11.22
C TYR A 58 -5.26 5.99 10.26
N ILE A 59 -5.39 7.00 9.41
CA ILE A 59 -6.46 7.06 8.39
C ILE A 59 -6.34 5.90 7.40
N LEU A 60 -5.13 5.55 6.95
CA LEU A 60 -4.91 4.39 6.09
C LEU A 60 -5.31 3.07 6.77
N LEU A 61 -4.99 2.91 8.06
CA LEU A 61 -5.41 1.74 8.84
C LEU A 61 -6.93 1.66 8.99
N ILE A 62 -7.60 2.80 9.20
CA ILE A 62 -9.07 2.88 9.26
C ILE A 62 -9.67 2.50 7.89
N GLY A 63 -9.13 3.02 6.79
CA GLY A 63 -9.54 2.66 5.44
C GLY A 63 -9.37 1.16 5.14
N GLY A 64 -8.26 0.57 5.57
CA GLY A 64 -8.03 -0.87 5.52
C GLY A 64 -9.02 -1.67 6.37
N GLY A 65 -9.37 -1.16 7.56
CA GLY A 65 -10.42 -1.74 8.41
C GLY A 65 -11.79 -1.72 7.74
N VAL A 66 -12.18 -0.60 7.11
CA VAL A 66 -13.41 -0.49 6.31
C VAL A 66 -13.39 -1.48 5.14
N ALA A 67 -12.26 -1.61 4.43
CA ALA A 67 -12.11 -2.57 3.34
C ALA A 67 -12.25 -4.01 3.83
N ALA A 68 -11.68 -4.35 4.99
CA ALA A 68 -11.83 -5.67 5.60
C ALA A 68 -13.31 -5.95 5.94
N ILE A 69 -14.02 -4.98 6.55
CA ILE A 69 -15.44 -5.11 6.87
C ILE A 69 -16.28 -5.36 5.61
N VAL A 70 -16.07 -4.61 4.54
CA VAL A 70 -16.76 -4.81 3.26
C VAL A 70 -16.42 -6.18 2.67
N GLY A 71 -15.15 -6.61 2.75
CA GLY A 71 -14.72 -7.95 2.35
C GLY A 71 -15.44 -9.06 3.12
N PHE A 72 -15.64 -8.90 4.44
CA PHE A 72 -16.41 -9.83 5.25
C PHE A 72 -17.89 -9.92 4.83
N PHE A 73 -18.55 -8.78 4.57
CA PHE A 73 -19.93 -8.76 4.08
C PHE A 73 -20.07 -9.42 2.70
N ASN A 74 -19.03 -9.35 1.87
CA ASN A 74 -18.92 -10.02 0.58
C ASN A 74 -18.48 -11.49 0.68
N LYS A 75 -18.45 -12.07 1.89
CA LYS A 75 -18.02 -13.46 2.14
C LYS A 75 -16.61 -13.79 1.64
N VAL A 76 -15.74 -12.78 1.49
CA VAL A 76 -14.34 -13.01 1.16
C VAL A 76 -13.68 -13.71 2.35
N GLY A 77 -13.11 -14.90 2.10
CA GLY A 77 -12.44 -15.67 3.15
C GLY A 77 -11.25 -14.90 3.74
N VAL A 78 -11.13 -14.86 5.07
CA VAL A 78 -10.01 -14.21 5.79
C VAL A 78 -8.66 -14.69 5.30
N LYS A 79 -8.54 -16.00 5.06
CA LYS A 79 -7.30 -16.59 4.53
C LYS A 79 -6.90 -15.95 3.21
N ARG A 80 -7.87 -15.69 2.33
CA ARG A 80 -7.63 -15.03 1.04
C ARG A 80 -7.21 -13.57 1.23
N MET A 81 -7.94 -12.81 2.06
CA MET A 81 -7.53 -11.41 2.36
C MET A 81 -6.09 -11.34 2.88
N MET A 82 -5.69 -12.26 3.77
CA MET A 82 -4.32 -12.33 4.28
C MET A 82 -3.30 -12.74 3.22
N THR A 83 -3.64 -13.67 2.33
CA THR A 83 -2.76 -14.06 1.21
C THR A 83 -2.52 -12.90 0.26
N GLU A 84 -3.57 -12.14 -0.09
CA GLU A 84 -3.43 -10.95 -0.95
C GLU A 84 -2.54 -9.89 -0.29
N ILE A 85 -2.70 -9.63 1.01
CA ILE A 85 -1.83 -8.71 1.75
C ILE A 85 -0.38 -9.18 1.70
N TRP A 86 -0.14 -10.48 1.89
CA TRP A 86 1.20 -11.07 1.87
C TRP A 86 1.89 -10.94 0.51
N GLU A 87 1.19 -11.25 -0.58
CA GLU A 87 1.73 -11.11 -1.93
C GLU A 87 2.03 -9.64 -2.27
N ASN A 88 1.16 -8.71 -1.86
CA ASN A 88 1.43 -7.27 -1.99
C ASN A 88 2.70 -6.86 -1.22
N TRP A 89 2.88 -7.35 0.00
CA TRP A 89 4.06 -7.05 0.82
C TRP A 89 5.34 -7.58 0.19
N LYS A 90 5.29 -8.79 -0.37
CA LYS A 90 6.40 -9.41 -1.09
C LYS A 90 6.77 -8.62 -2.36
N SER A 91 5.77 -8.13 -3.10
CA SER A 91 5.98 -7.30 -4.29
C SER A 91 6.70 -5.99 -3.97
N ILE A 92 6.31 -5.29 -2.90
CA ILE A 92 6.94 -4.01 -2.53
C ILE A 92 8.29 -4.17 -1.80
N PHE A 93 8.62 -5.36 -1.32
CA PHE A 93 9.85 -5.60 -0.56
C PHE A 93 11.11 -5.32 -1.38
N ILE A 94 11.13 -5.69 -2.66
CA ILE A 94 12.28 -5.46 -3.54
C ILE A 94 12.55 -3.95 -3.72
N PRO A 95 11.58 -3.11 -4.13
CA PRO A 95 11.75 -1.66 -4.16
C PRO A 95 12.22 -1.06 -2.83
N VAL A 96 11.67 -1.51 -1.69
CA VAL A 96 12.07 -1.02 -0.36
C VAL A 96 13.54 -1.33 -0.08
N MET A 97 14.01 -2.53 -0.40
CA MET A 97 15.41 -2.90 -0.24
C MET A 97 16.33 -2.07 -1.14
N ILE A 98 15.92 -1.77 -2.37
CA ILE A 98 16.69 -0.90 -3.27
C ILE A 98 16.80 0.51 -2.68
N LEU A 99 15.69 1.11 -2.25
CA LEU A 99 15.67 2.44 -1.65
C LEU A 99 16.53 2.49 -0.37
N PHE A 100 16.47 1.43 0.44
CA PHE A 100 17.28 1.30 1.65
C PHE A 100 18.79 1.29 1.33
N LEU A 101 19.21 0.49 0.34
CA LEU A 101 20.61 0.41 -0.08
C LEU A 101 21.10 1.74 -0.70
N VAL A 102 20.29 2.37 -1.54
CA VAL A 102 20.61 3.67 -2.14
C VAL A 102 20.73 4.75 -1.05
N GLY A 103 19.84 4.74 -0.06
CA GLY A 103 19.91 5.63 1.10
C GLY A 103 21.18 5.43 1.92
N ALA A 104 21.55 4.17 2.19
CA ALA A 104 22.79 3.84 2.92
C ALA A 104 24.05 4.29 2.14
N LEU A 105 24.06 4.14 0.81
CA LEU A 105 25.15 4.60 -0.04
C LEU A 105 25.26 6.13 -0.02
N ALA A 106 24.15 6.84 -0.20
CA ALA A 106 24.09 8.30 -0.13
C ALA A 106 24.56 8.82 1.25
N GLY A 107 24.13 8.16 2.34
CA GLY A 107 24.59 8.46 3.70
C GLY A 107 26.09 8.25 3.86
N THR A 108 26.64 7.16 3.31
CA THR A 108 28.09 6.90 3.32
C THR A 108 28.88 7.95 2.54
N TRP A 109 28.36 8.43 1.40
CA TRP A 109 28.97 9.52 0.63
C TRP A 109 28.92 10.87 1.35
N LEU A 110 27.86 11.12 2.10
CA LEU A 110 27.73 12.31 2.94
C LEU A 110 28.76 12.27 4.07
N VAL A 111 28.87 11.16 4.79
CA VAL A 111 29.80 11.00 5.92
C VAL A 111 31.26 10.97 5.46
N SER A 112 31.56 10.35 4.31
CA SER A 112 32.92 10.34 3.74
C SER A 112 33.36 11.68 3.13
N GLY A 113 32.48 12.68 3.09
CA GLY A 113 32.80 14.00 2.55
C GLY A 113 32.88 14.06 1.02
N VAL A 114 32.55 12.97 0.32
CA VAL A 114 32.60 12.89 -1.14
C VAL A 114 31.60 13.87 -1.77
N ILE A 115 30.36 13.92 -1.29
CA ILE A 115 29.35 14.88 -1.77
C ILE A 115 29.77 16.33 -1.45
N PRO A 116 30.13 16.69 -0.20
CA PRO A 116 30.65 18.03 0.11
C PRO A 116 31.85 18.46 -0.74
N ALA A 117 32.80 17.56 -1.00
CA ALA A 117 33.96 17.86 -1.83
C ALA A 117 33.57 18.10 -3.30
N MET A 118 32.67 17.28 -3.87
CA MET A 118 32.16 17.50 -5.23
C MET A 118 31.44 18.84 -5.38
N VAL A 119 30.65 19.24 -4.38
CA VAL A 119 29.97 20.55 -4.40
C VAL A 119 30.99 21.69 -4.29
N TYR A 120 31.94 21.59 -3.37
CA TYR A 120 32.94 22.63 -3.13
C TYR A 120 33.86 22.84 -4.35
N TYR A 121 34.40 21.77 -4.92
CA TYR A 121 35.29 21.84 -6.08
C TYR A 121 34.55 21.94 -7.42
N GLY A 122 33.24 21.69 -7.46
CA GLY A 122 32.43 21.87 -8.68
C GLY A 122 31.91 23.29 -8.87
N LEU A 123 31.88 24.12 -7.83
CA LEU A 123 31.55 25.55 -7.88
C LEU A 123 32.76 26.46 -8.09
N GLN A 124 33.96 25.89 -8.04
CA GLN A 124 35.23 26.54 -8.37
C GLN A 124 35.53 26.39 -9.86
#